data_AF-A0A391PLI4-F1
#
_entry.id   AF-A0A391PLI4-F1
#
_cell.length_a   1.000
_cell.length_b   1.000
_cell.length_c   1.000
_cell.angle_alpha   90.00
_cell.angle_beta   90.00
_cell.angle_gamma   90.00
#
_symmetry.space_group_name_H-M   'P 1'
#
loop_
_entity.id
_entity.type
_entity.pdbx_description
1 polymer ?
#
loop_
_entity_poly.entity_id
_entity_poly.type
_entity_poly.pdbx_seq_one_letter_code
_entity_poly.pdbx_strand_id
1 'polypeptide(L)'
;MKKKLGLISLSLSILLLFTGCEASDPVQTGTTLLKEKKYEEAITSFETAIEKEQNESEAFRGVGIAQYELGNYEDALTAFNQALEFEDAVKTPTIYNLMGICSMKLTDYQGAVNNFNAGILVSENEKKIRQVTRRREKRKIQIIQKF
;
A
#
# COMPACT_ATOMS: atom_id res chain seq x y z
N MET A 1 -62.86 -21.12 -18.33
CA MET A 1 -61.46 -21.58 -18.24
C MET A 1 -60.52 -20.53 -18.83
N LYS A 2 -59.84 -19.74 -17.99
CA LYS A 2 -58.62 -18.95 -18.27
C LYS A 2 -58.30 -18.12 -17.03
N LYS A 3 -57.17 -18.46 -16.38
CA LYS A 3 -56.08 -17.56 -15.95
C LYS A 3 -55.17 -18.35 -15.01
N LYS A 4 -54.17 -19.00 -15.61
CA LYS A 4 -52.89 -19.32 -14.96
C LYS A 4 -52.20 -17.97 -14.71
N LEU A 5 -52.14 -17.50 -13.47
CA LEU A 5 -51.33 -16.34 -13.12
C LEU A 5 -51.05 -16.35 -11.61
N GLY A 6 -50.06 -17.11 -11.17
CA GLY A 6 -49.79 -17.21 -9.73
C GLY A 6 -48.46 -17.82 -9.31
N LEU A 7 -47.46 -17.92 -10.19
CA LEU A 7 -46.21 -18.62 -9.84
C LEU A 7 -44.89 -17.97 -10.29
N ILE A 8 -44.91 -16.76 -10.89
CA ILE A 8 -43.66 -16.10 -11.34
C ILE A 8 -43.22 -14.98 -10.38
N SER A 9 -44.13 -14.48 -9.53
CA SER A 9 -43.87 -13.33 -8.64
C SER A 9 -42.88 -13.62 -7.49
N LEU A 10 -42.76 -14.86 -7.02
CA LEU A 10 -41.96 -15.16 -5.82
C LEU A 10 -40.49 -15.52 -6.11
N SER A 11 -40.07 -15.55 -7.37
CA SER A 11 -38.68 -15.88 -7.75
C SER A 11 -37.84 -14.65 -8.12
N LEU A 12 -38.45 -13.48 -8.33
CA LEU A 12 -37.75 -12.27 -8.77
C LEU A 12 -37.29 -11.37 -7.61
N SER A 13 -37.75 -11.61 -6.38
CA SER A 13 -37.39 -10.83 -5.20
C SER A 13 -36.22 -11.40 -4.38
N ILE A 14 -35.71 -12.60 -4.72
CA ILE A 14 -34.55 -13.22 -4.07
C ILE A 14 -33.24 -12.97 -4.84
N LEU A 15 -33.32 -12.40 -6.06
CA LEU A 15 -32.15 -12.04 -6.88
C LEU A 15 -31.74 -10.56 -6.71
N LEU A 16 -31.91 -9.99 -5.52
CA LEU A 16 -31.37 -8.65 -5.17
C LEU A 16 -30.51 -8.66 -3.91
N LEU A 17 -30.18 -9.84 -3.37
CA LEU A 17 -29.31 -9.99 -2.19
C LEU A 17 -27.90 -10.54 -2.51
N PHE A 18 -27.56 -10.72 -3.79
CA PHE A 18 -26.26 -11.29 -4.18
C PHE A 18 -25.37 -10.41 -5.06
N THR A 19 -25.78 -9.18 -5.37
CA THR A 19 -24.82 -8.16 -5.79
C THR A 19 -24.48 -7.31 -4.57
N GLY A 20 -23.89 -7.97 -3.57
CA GLY A 20 -22.89 -7.27 -2.76
C GLY A 20 -21.83 -6.82 -3.75
N CYS A 21 -21.95 -5.58 -4.23
CA CYS A 21 -20.80 -4.87 -4.74
C CYS A 21 -19.83 -4.91 -3.57
N GLU A 22 -18.85 -5.81 -3.59
CA GLU A 22 -17.64 -5.61 -2.79
C GLU A 22 -17.20 -4.20 -3.16
N ALA A 23 -17.46 -3.24 -2.28
CA ALA A 23 -16.95 -1.90 -2.47
C ALA A 23 -15.45 -2.09 -2.61
N SER A 24 -14.92 -1.92 -3.82
CA SER A 24 -13.52 -2.24 -4.11
C SER A 24 -12.66 -1.50 -3.10
N ASP A 25 -11.76 -2.21 -2.42
CA ASP A 25 -10.82 -1.61 -1.47
C ASP A 25 -10.12 -0.43 -2.18
N PRO A 26 -10.32 0.82 -1.71
CA PRO A 26 -9.80 2.00 -2.38
C PRO A 26 -8.28 1.98 -2.50
N VAL A 27 -7.57 1.34 -1.56
CA VAL A 27 -6.11 1.17 -1.64
C VAL A 27 -5.72 0.19 -2.74
N GLN A 28 -6.47 -0.91 -2.89
CA GLN A 28 -6.22 -1.89 -3.95
C GLN A 28 -6.52 -1.30 -5.34
N THR A 29 -7.58 -0.51 -5.45
CA THR A 29 -7.92 0.24 -6.67
C THR A 29 -6.82 1.24 -7.01
N GLY A 30 -6.40 2.07 -6.05
CA GLY A 30 -5.29 3.02 -6.23
C GLY A 30 -3.99 2.33 -6.65
N THR A 31 -3.66 1.19 -6.04
CA THR A 31 -2.48 0.38 -6.40
C THR A 31 -2.56 -0.15 -7.83
N THR A 32 -3.75 -0.51 -8.30
CA THR A 32 -3.96 -0.96 -9.67
C THR A 32 -3.78 0.20 -10.66
N LEU A 33 -4.36 1.36 -10.36
CA LEU A 33 -4.22 2.57 -11.17
C LEU A 33 -2.77 3.07 -11.24
N LEU A 34 -1.99 2.96 -10.16
CA LEU A 34 -0.54 3.21 -10.18
C LEU A 34 0.19 2.32 -11.21
N LYS A 35 -0.14 1.03 -11.26
CA LYS A 35 0.46 0.09 -12.23
C LYS A 35 0.07 0.43 -13.67
N GLU A 36 -1.13 0.97 -13.85
CA GLU A 36 -1.62 1.49 -15.13
C GLU A 36 -1.10 2.88 -15.48
N LYS A 37 -0.32 3.51 -14.58
CA LYS A 37 0.20 4.88 -14.71
C LYS A 37 -0.88 5.97 -14.77
N LYS A 38 -2.05 5.70 -14.21
CA LYS A 38 -3.14 6.67 -14.06
C LYS A 38 -3.01 7.34 -12.70
N TYR A 39 -2.04 8.23 -12.58
CA TYR A 39 -1.58 8.71 -11.28
C TYR A 39 -2.62 9.58 -10.56
N GLU A 40 -3.33 10.46 -11.28
CA GLU A 40 -4.39 11.31 -10.71
C GLU A 40 -5.61 10.49 -10.24
N GLU A 41 -5.99 9.46 -11.00
CA GLU A 41 -7.07 8.54 -10.59
C GLU A 41 -6.63 7.70 -9.38
N ALA A 42 -5.35 7.31 -9.32
CA ALA A 42 -4.79 6.61 -8.17
C ALA A 42 -4.83 7.48 -6.91
N ILE A 43 -4.46 8.77 -7.02
CA ILE A 43 -4.54 9.73 -5.91
C ILE A 43 -5.97 9.81 -5.38
N THR A 44 -6.96 10.03 -6.27
CA THR A 44 -8.37 10.06 -5.88
C THR A 44 -8.80 8.80 -5.10
N SER A 45 -8.31 7.63 -5.54
CA SER A 45 -8.61 6.37 -4.86
C SER A 45 -7.95 6.28 -3.49
N PHE A 46 -6.70 6.72 -3.34
CA PHE A 46 -6.01 6.74 -2.05
C PHE A 46 -6.58 7.80 -1.10
N GLU A 47 -6.97 8.97 -1.58
CA GLU A 47 -7.68 9.99 -0.79
C GLU A 47 -9.00 9.42 -0.25
N THR A 48 -9.73 8.66 -1.08
CA THR A 48 -10.93 7.94 -0.62
C THR A 48 -10.60 6.91 0.47
N ALA A 49 -9.43 6.26 0.44
CA ALA A 49 -9.00 5.35 1.49
C ALA A 49 -8.68 6.09 2.81
N ILE A 50 -8.00 7.24 2.69
CA ILE A 50 -7.67 8.13 3.82
C ILE A 50 -8.95 8.65 4.48
N GLU A 51 -9.92 9.15 3.70
CA GLU A 51 -11.22 9.62 4.20
C GLU A 51 -12.02 8.54 4.94
N LYS A 52 -11.78 7.27 4.58
CA LYS A 52 -12.43 6.11 5.21
C LYS A 52 -11.61 5.50 6.34
N GLU A 53 -10.46 6.08 6.68
CA GLU A 53 -9.51 5.56 7.68
C GLU A 53 -9.09 4.11 7.38
N GLN A 54 -8.90 3.78 6.08
CA GLN A 54 -8.55 2.44 5.62
C GLN A 54 -7.08 2.37 5.19
N ASN A 55 -6.28 1.59 5.93
CA ASN A 55 -4.86 1.36 5.63
C ASN A 55 -4.13 2.69 5.32
N GLU A 56 -4.35 3.71 6.15
CA GLU A 56 -3.95 5.09 5.88
C GLU A 56 -2.45 5.22 5.56
N SER A 57 -1.60 4.47 6.28
CA SER A 57 -0.16 4.44 5.98
C SER A 57 0.13 4.04 4.53
N GLU A 58 -0.53 3.00 4.02
CA GLU A 58 -0.36 2.56 2.62
C GLU A 58 -1.01 3.54 1.64
N ALA A 59 -2.14 4.13 2.01
CA ALA A 59 -2.82 5.12 1.18
C ALA A 59 -1.95 6.38 0.97
N PHE A 60 -1.41 6.97 2.04
CA PHE A 60 -0.46 8.09 1.95
C PHE A 60 0.81 7.71 1.18
N ARG A 61 1.32 6.48 1.38
CA ARG A 61 2.45 5.98 0.58
C ARG A 61 2.10 5.92 -0.91
N GLY A 62 0.89 5.49 -1.24
CA GLY A 62 0.35 5.47 -2.60
C GLY A 62 0.26 6.86 -3.22
N VAL A 63 -0.26 7.84 -2.47
CA VAL A 63 -0.29 9.26 -2.88
C VAL A 63 1.14 9.75 -3.15
N GLY A 64 2.09 9.47 -2.26
CA GLY A 64 3.48 9.89 -2.43
C GLY A 64 4.12 9.32 -3.71
N ILE A 65 3.84 8.06 -4.04
CA ILE A 65 4.31 7.44 -5.29
C ILE A 65 3.68 8.14 -6.50
N ALA A 66 2.37 8.34 -6.50
CA ALA A 66 1.68 8.99 -7.61
C ALA A 66 2.19 10.43 -7.84
N GLN A 67 2.33 11.21 -6.77
CA GLN A 67 2.85 12.58 -6.86
C GLN A 67 4.30 12.63 -7.34
N TYR A 68 5.13 11.68 -6.91
CA TYR A 68 6.50 11.55 -7.41
C TYR A 68 6.53 11.30 -8.93
N GLU A 69 5.68 10.41 -9.42
CA GLU A 69 5.57 10.08 -10.85
C GLU A 69 5.05 11.27 -11.67
N LEU A 70 4.20 12.11 -11.07
CA LEU A 70 3.72 13.37 -11.66
C LEU A 70 4.77 14.50 -11.61
N GLY A 71 5.86 14.32 -10.85
CA GLY A 71 6.90 15.34 -10.66
C GLY A 71 6.59 16.38 -9.58
N ASN A 72 5.54 16.17 -8.79
CA ASN A 72 5.16 17.03 -7.66
C ASN A 72 5.95 16.60 -6.42
N TYR A 73 7.23 16.96 -6.38
CA TYR A 73 8.18 16.41 -5.41
C TYR A 73 7.93 16.88 -3.97
N GLU A 74 7.43 18.10 -3.76
CA GLU A 74 7.01 18.59 -2.44
C GLU A 74 5.84 17.76 -1.89
N ASP A 75 4.79 17.57 -2.69
CA ASP A 75 3.60 16.81 -2.29
C ASP A 75 3.95 15.33 -2.05
N ALA A 76 4.83 14.77 -2.87
CA ALA A 76 5.34 13.43 -2.69
C ALA A 76 6.06 13.28 -1.34
N LEU A 77 6.92 14.22 -0.96
CA LEU A 77 7.60 14.20 0.34
C LEU A 77 6.63 14.33 1.50
N THR A 78 5.65 15.23 1.39
CA THR A 78 4.60 15.39 2.41
C THR A 78 3.86 14.08 2.63
N ALA A 79 3.38 13.45 1.55
CA ALA A 79 2.65 12.19 1.63
C ALA A 79 3.51 11.04 2.16
N PHE A 80 4.78 10.93 1.76
CA PHE A 80 5.68 9.92 2.33
C PHE A 80 5.96 10.13 3.82
N ASN A 81 6.09 11.37 4.28
CA ASN A 81 6.26 11.66 5.70
C ASN A 81 5.01 11.26 6.48
N GLN A 82 3.82 11.64 6.00
CA GLN A 82 2.54 11.24 6.61
C GLN A 82 2.40 9.71 6.67
N ALA A 83 2.75 9.00 5.60
CA ALA A 83 2.73 7.53 5.59
C ALA A 83 3.59 6.91 6.71
N LEU A 84 4.70 7.56 7.06
CA LEU A 84 5.67 7.10 8.06
C LEU A 84 5.35 7.53 9.51
N GLU A 85 4.33 8.36 9.72
CA GLU A 85 3.85 8.78 11.06
C GLU A 85 2.99 7.71 11.74
N PHE A 86 2.39 6.80 10.96
CA PHE A 86 1.54 5.74 11.49
C PHE A 86 2.34 4.62 12.19
N GLU A 87 1.76 4.02 13.23
CA GLU A 87 2.40 2.95 14.00
C GLU A 87 2.63 1.67 13.17
N ASP A 88 1.73 1.38 12.24
CA ASP A 88 1.79 0.25 11.33
C ASP A 88 2.62 0.51 10.06
N ALA A 89 3.27 1.67 9.97
CA ALA A 89 4.00 2.09 8.79
C ALA A 89 5.13 1.14 8.41
N VAL A 90 5.07 0.65 7.16
CA VAL A 90 6.08 -0.24 6.60
C VAL A 90 7.26 0.57 6.06
N LYS A 91 8.30 0.68 6.87
CA LYS A 91 9.58 1.30 6.50
C LYS A 91 10.34 0.39 5.55
N THR A 92 10.58 0.86 4.32
CA THR A 92 11.34 0.13 3.30
C THR A 92 12.50 0.96 2.77
N PRO A 93 13.58 0.35 2.26
CA PRO A 93 14.63 1.12 1.57
C PRO A 93 14.07 1.94 0.40
N THR A 94 13.01 1.44 -0.26
CA THR A 94 12.37 2.09 -1.41
C THR A 94 11.72 3.43 -1.06
N ILE A 95 10.95 3.53 0.02
CA ILE A 95 10.28 4.80 0.39
C ILE A 95 11.32 5.88 0.69
N TYR A 96 12.38 5.54 1.45
CA TYR A 96 13.47 6.47 1.74
C TYR A 96 14.28 6.85 0.49
N ASN A 97 14.45 5.93 -0.47
CA ASN A 97 15.10 6.26 -1.73
C ASN A 97 14.28 7.27 -2.55
N LEU A 98 12.95 7.08 -2.62
CA LEU A 98 12.07 8.03 -3.31
C LEU A 98 12.09 9.40 -2.62
N MET A 99 12.01 9.45 -1.28
CA MET A 99 12.15 10.69 -0.52
C MET A 99 13.51 11.36 -0.80
N GLY A 100 14.61 10.60 -0.83
CA GLY A 100 15.92 11.13 -1.16
C GLY A 100 15.99 11.74 -2.57
N ILE A 101 15.37 11.09 -3.56
CA ILE A 101 15.26 11.62 -4.93
C ILE A 101 14.42 12.90 -4.96
N CYS A 102 13.27 12.92 -4.28
CA CYS A 102 12.46 14.13 -4.16
C CYS A 102 13.28 15.28 -3.56
N SER A 103 13.96 15.06 -2.43
CA SER A 103 14.83 16.07 -1.81
C SER A 103 15.92 16.57 -2.77
N MET A 104 16.54 15.70 -3.57
CA MET A 104 17.49 16.12 -4.61
C MET A 104 16.85 17.02 -5.68
N LYS A 105 15.65 16.68 -6.14
CA LYS A 105 14.89 17.47 -7.12
C LYS A 105 14.53 18.85 -6.59
N LEU A 106 14.30 18.94 -5.28
CA LEU A 106 14.05 20.17 -4.55
C LEU A 106 15.31 20.91 -4.09
N THR A 107 16.49 20.45 -4.51
CA THR A 107 17.80 21.00 -4.09
C THR A 107 18.09 20.93 -2.59
N ASP A 108 17.30 20.17 -1.83
CA ASP A 108 17.56 19.83 -0.43
C ASP A 108 18.54 18.65 -0.36
N TYR A 109 19.82 18.94 -0.60
CA TYR A 109 20.86 17.92 -0.60
C TYR A 109 21.09 17.29 0.77
N GLN A 110 20.88 18.04 1.85
CA GLN A 110 21.03 17.51 3.19
C GLN A 110 19.89 16.53 3.53
N GLY A 111 18.65 16.88 3.21
CA GLY A 111 17.51 15.97 3.31
C GLY A 111 17.69 14.72 2.46
N ALA A 112 18.24 14.86 1.25
CA ALA A 112 18.55 13.71 0.39
C ALA A 112 19.53 12.74 1.07
N VAL A 113 20.65 13.24 1.59
CA VAL A 113 21.63 12.40 2.32
C VAL A 113 20.99 11.72 3.52
N ASN A 114 20.19 12.44 4.30
CA ASN A 114 19.49 11.90 5.45
C ASN A 114 18.56 10.74 5.06
N ASN A 115 17.77 10.93 4.01
CA ASN A 115 16.85 9.93 3.49
C ASN A 115 17.60 8.70 2.96
N PHE A 116 18.66 8.87 2.17
CA PHE A 116 19.44 7.73 1.69
C PHE A 116 20.08 6.93 2.83
N ASN A 117 20.61 7.61 3.85
CA ASN A 117 21.16 6.95 5.04
C ASN A 117 20.08 6.17 5.80
N ALA A 118 18.87 6.73 5.94
CA ALA A 118 17.74 6.01 6.54
C ALA A 118 17.40 4.73 5.76
N GLY A 119 17.37 4.81 4.42
CA GLY A 119 17.14 3.64 3.56
C GLY A 119 18.21 2.55 3.71
N ILE A 120 19.49 2.93 3.85
CA ILE A 120 20.60 2.00 4.11
C ILE A 120 20.40 1.29 5.45
N LEU A 121 20.09 2.04 6.51
CA LEU A 121 19.88 1.48 7.85
C LEU A 121 18.74 0.44 7.86
N VAL A 122 17.63 0.72 7.18
CA VAL A 122 16.52 -0.23 7.04
C VAL A 122 16.98 -1.50 6.32
N SER A 123 17.70 -1.36 5.20
CA SER A 123 18.22 -2.52 4.44
C SER A 123 19.13 -3.42 5.29
N GLU A 124 20.00 -2.83 6.09
CA GLU A 124 20.89 -3.57 6.99
C GLU A 124 20.11 -4.32 8.08
N ASN A 125 19.11 -3.66 8.67
CA ASN A 125 18.27 -4.27 9.70
C ASN A 125 17.49 -5.46 9.15
N GLU A 126 16.89 -5.34 7.97
CA GLU A 126 16.23 -6.48 7.31
C GLU A 126 17.20 -7.65 7.05
N LYS A 127 18.43 -7.37 6.60
CA LYS A 127 19.46 -8.40 6.37
C LYS A 127 19.81 -9.12 7.67
N LYS A 128 20.00 -8.38 8.77
CA LYS A 128 20.28 -8.94 10.11
C LYS A 128 19.13 -9.85 10.56
N ILE A 129 17.88 -9.41 10.44
CA ILE A 129 16.69 -10.19 10.80
C ILE A 129 16.64 -11.49 9.97
N ARG A 130 16.78 -11.41 8.65
CA ARG A 130 16.78 -12.59 7.76
C ARG A 130 17.87 -13.60 8.14
N GLN A 131 19.07 -13.13 8.47
CA GLN A 131 20.15 -14.02 8.90
C GLN A 131 19.84 -14.72 10.24
N VAL A 132 19.28 -13.99 11.20
CA VAL A 132 18.87 -14.56 12.51
C VAL A 132 17.79 -15.61 12.33
N THR A 133 16.76 -15.34 11.53
CA THR A 133 15.66 -16.29 11.26
C THR A 133 16.19 -17.57 10.62
N ARG A 134 17.02 -17.46 9.57
CA ARG A 134 17.67 -18.61 8.91
C ARG A 134 18.50 -19.45 9.88
N ARG A 135 19.25 -18.81 10.78
CA ARG A 135 20.04 -19.50 11.82
C ARG A 135 19.13 -20.27 12.79
N ARG A 136 18.01 -19.67 13.20
CA ARG A 136 17.03 -20.32 14.10
C ARG A 136 16.35 -21.52 13.44
N GLU A 137 15.93 -21.39 12.19
CA GLU A 137 15.33 -22.48 11.41
C GLU A 137 16.31 -23.64 11.22
N LYS A 138 17.55 -23.34 10.82
CA LYS A 138 18.60 -24.36 10.66
C LYS A 138 18.85 -25.13 11.96
N ARG A 139 18.86 -24.44 13.11
CA ARG A 139 18.98 -25.09 14.44
C ARG A 139 17.78 -25.98 14.76
N LYS A 140 16.54 -25.52 14.48
CA LYS A 140 15.33 -26.34 14.68
C LYS A 140 15.38 -27.62 13.85
N ILE A 141 15.74 -27.53 12.56
CA ILE A 141 15.88 -28.68 11.67
C ILE A 141 16.95 -29.65 12.19
N GLN A 142 18.11 -29.15 12.62
CA GLN A 142 19.17 -29.98 13.19
C GLN A 142 18.76 -30.69 14.48
N ILE A 143 17.88 -30.11 15.30
CA ILE A 143 17.34 -30.77 16.49
C ILE A 143 16.36 -31.87 16.09
N ILE A 144 15.46 -31.62 15.14
CA ILE A 144 14.49 -32.61 14.65
C ILE A 144 15.22 -33.82 14.04
N GLN A 145 16.27 -33.59 13.25
CA GLN A 145 17.06 -34.67 12.61
C GLN A 145 17.88 -35.53 13.59
N LYS A 146 17.96 -35.16 14.87
CA LYS A 146 18.64 -35.94 15.92
C LYS A 146 17.73 -36.92 16.64
N PHE A 147 16.44 -36.98 16.28
CA PHE A 147 15.45 -37.94 16.75
C PHE A 147 14.90 -38.73 15.57
#